data_AF-A0A4V4L3H7-F1
#
_entry.id   AF-A0A4V4L3H7-F1
#
_cell.length_a   1.000
_cell.length_b   1.000
_cell.length_c   1.000
_cell.angle_alpha   90.00
_cell.angle_beta   90.00
_cell.angle_gamma   90.00
#
_symmetry.space_group_name_H-M   'P 1'
#
loop_
_entity.id
_entity.type
_entity.pdbx_description
1 polymer ?
#
loop_
_entity_poly.entity_id
_entity_poly.type
_entity_poly.pdbx_seq_one_letter_code
_entity_poly.pdbx_strand_id
1 'polypeptide(L)'
;MNYRLGVWGFLNTPVVHAEGSSNAGLLDQRLALQWVQENIASFGGDPRRVTVWGESAGAQSIGFHLTSYGGRNDNLFQAAILESGGPEGASLNTLPFYSAATDNLTRTVGCPRTWTSPSQLACLRNLSSAALFASNYTVVWNPIVDGDFLTDYPSSLLAQDKFIRVPLLTGANTDEGVSFSVQNLNTTTDVYNSLFYWRNYALSPPSIQELLQLYPNNPAIEPPYSNHANVTYPKYGAQWRRSAAIGGDLVMIAQRRRMAELYTKAGQKVYSYRFDTPLYNATVPGSVKHFDNVMFSFQNISGAIGSRQASQR
;
A
#
# COMPACT_ATOMS: atom_id res chain seq x y z
N MET A 1 -8.73 -15.46 1.91
CA MET A 1 -9.62 -15.01 0.82
C MET A 1 -8.74 -14.48 -0.31
N ASN A 2 -9.13 -14.65 -1.56
CA ASN A 2 -8.39 -14.11 -2.71
C ASN A 2 -9.18 -12.96 -3.34
N TYR A 3 -8.48 -11.98 -3.91
CA TYR A 3 -9.08 -10.88 -4.69
C TYR A 3 -8.26 -10.67 -5.96
N ARG A 4 -8.86 -10.12 -7.01
CA ARG A 4 -8.16 -9.85 -8.27
C ARG A 4 -7.08 -8.78 -8.07
N LEU A 5 -5.93 -9.00 -8.72
CA LEU A 5 -4.75 -8.13 -8.68
C LEU A 5 -4.39 -7.64 -10.08
N GLY A 6 -3.48 -6.65 -10.14
CA GLY A 6 -2.92 -6.14 -11.39
C GLY A 6 -4.00 -5.73 -12.38
N VAL A 7 -3.81 -6.07 -13.65
CA VAL A 7 -4.76 -5.74 -14.72
C VAL A 7 -6.14 -6.39 -14.52
N TRP A 8 -6.25 -7.52 -13.82
CA TRP A 8 -7.54 -8.18 -13.58
C TRP A 8 -8.40 -7.48 -12.54
N GLY A 9 -7.77 -6.81 -11.56
CA GLY A 9 -8.46 -6.14 -10.46
C GLY A 9 -8.50 -4.63 -10.57
N PHE A 10 -7.57 -4.03 -11.33
CA PHE A 10 -7.29 -2.60 -11.29
C PHE A 10 -6.97 -2.02 -12.69
N LEU A 11 -7.44 -2.64 -13.77
CA LEU A 11 -7.42 -2.02 -15.09
C LEU A 11 -8.27 -0.75 -15.08
N ASN A 12 -7.66 0.39 -15.38
CA ASN A 12 -8.31 1.70 -15.31
C ASN A 12 -8.44 2.31 -16.70
N THR A 13 -9.61 2.17 -17.35
CA THR A 13 -9.92 2.80 -18.64
C THR A 13 -11.21 3.64 -18.54
N PRO A 14 -11.45 4.63 -19.42
CA PRO A 14 -12.72 5.34 -19.47
C PRO A 14 -13.92 4.42 -19.61
N VAL A 15 -13.77 3.31 -20.36
CA VAL A 15 -14.84 2.32 -20.54
C VAL A 15 -15.10 1.57 -19.24
N VAL A 16 -14.05 1.08 -18.56
CA VAL A 16 -14.16 0.38 -17.25
C VAL A 16 -14.77 1.29 -16.19
N HIS A 17 -14.37 2.56 -16.18
CA HIS A 17 -14.90 3.56 -15.26
C HIS A 17 -16.38 3.85 -15.55
N ALA A 18 -16.75 4.06 -16.81
CA ALA A 18 -18.13 4.36 -17.20
C ALA A 18 -19.11 3.20 -16.95
N GLU A 19 -18.66 1.94 -17.05
CA GLU A 19 -19.50 0.76 -16.73
C GLU A 19 -19.58 0.47 -15.22
N GLY A 20 -18.84 1.19 -14.37
CA GLY A 20 -18.83 0.98 -12.90
C GLY A 20 -18.00 -0.22 -12.43
N SER A 21 -17.05 -0.71 -13.22
CA SER A 21 -16.20 -1.86 -12.88
C SER A 21 -14.80 -1.48 -12.39
N SER A 22 -14.54 -0.19 -12.13
CA SER A 22 -13.30 0.25 -11.49
C SER A 22 -13.11 -0.44 -10.13
N ASN A 23 -11.86 -0.54 -9.66
CA ASN A 23 -11.53 -1.09 -8.35
C ASN A 23 -12.06 -2.52 -8.10
N ALA A 24 -12.20 -3.33 -9.14
CA ALA A 24 -12.72 -4.69 -9.06
C ALA A 24 -12.06 -5.56 -7.96
N GLY A 25 -10.75 -5.39 -7.72
CA GLY A 25 -10.05 -6.07 -6.62
C GLY A 25 -10.52 -5.65 -5.21
N LEU A 26 -10.91 -4.39 -5.01
CA LEU A 26 -11.51 -3.92 -3.75
C LEU A 26 -12.97 -4.37 -3.63
N LEU A 27 -13.70 -4.41 -4.74
CA LEU A 27 -15.06 -4.95 -4.78
C LEU A 27 -15.09 -6.45 -4.49
N ASP A 28 -14.08 -7.22 -4.91
CA ASP A 28 -13.93 -8.63 -4.53
C ASP A 28 -13.79 -8.79 -3.00
N GLN A 29 -12.98 -7.93 -2.37
CA GLN A 29 -12.85 -7.92 -0.91
C GLN A 29 -14.16 -7.54 -0.22
N ARG A 30 -14.89 -6.55 -0.76
CA ARG A 30 -16.20 -6.12 -0.25
C ARG A 30 -17.21 -7.26 -0.32
N LEU A 31 -17.27 -7.97 -1.45
CA LEU A 31 -18.11 -9.14 -1.64
C LEU A 31 -17.74 -10.26 -0.67
N ALA A 32 -16.45 -10.51 -0.44
CA ALA A 32 -16.00 -11.49 0.54
C ALA A 32 -16.45 -11.12 1.98
N LEU A 33 -16.42 -9.84 2.34
CA LEU A 33 -16.93 -9.38 3.63
C LEU A 33 -18.45 -9.54 3.76
N GLN A 34 -19.22 -9.27 2.70
CA GLN A 34 -20.65 -9.54 2.66
C GLN A 34 -20.94 -11.03 2.81
N TRP A 35 -20.18 -11.88 2.10
CA TRP A 35 -20.29 -13.33 2.24
C TRP A 35 -20.05 -13.77 3.69
N VAL A 36 -19.04 -13.20 4.37
CA VAL A 36 -18.81 -13.46 5.80
C VAL A 36 -20.04 -13.06 6.64
N GLN A 37 -20.61 -11.88 6.42
CA GLN A 37 -21.81 -11.45 7.15
C GLN A 37 -22.99 -12.40 6.96
N GLU A 38 -23.19 -12.91 5.76
CA GLU A 38 -24.31 -13.81 5.43
C GLU A 38 -24.09 -15.25 5.89
N ASN A 39 -22.85 -15.74 5.92
CA ASN A 39 -22.57 -17.17 6.00
C ASN A 39 -21.79 -17.60 7.24
N ILE A 40 -21.02 -16.71 7.89
CA ILE A 40 -20.06 -17.14 8.91
C ILE A 40 -20.70 -17.77 10.16
N ALA A 41 -21.97 -17.46 10.43
CA ALA A 41 -22.74 -18.06 11.52
C ALA A 41 -22.84 -19.59 11.38
N SER A 42 -22.99 -20.11 10.17
CA SER A 42 -23.04 -21.55 9.88
C SER A 42 -21.70 -22.25 10.15
N PHE A 43 -20.60 -21.50 10.22
CA PHE A 43 -19.26 -21.98 10.54
C PHE A 43 -18.86 -21.69 12.00
N GLY A 44 -19.79 -21.19 12.82
CA GLY A 44 -19.57 -20.90 14.25
C GLY A 44 -18.99 -19.52 14.56
N GLY A 45 -18.84 -18.62 13.58
CA GLY A 45 -18.46 -17.22 13.82
C GLY A 45 -19.66 -16.33 14.15
N ASP A 46 -19.45 -15.25 14.91
CA ASP A 46 -20.47 -14.20 15.10
C ASP A 46 -20.27 -13.11 14.02
N PRO A 47 -21.21 -12.89 13.08
CA PRO A 47 -21.07 -11.87 12.03
C PRO A 47 -20.93 -10.44 12.61
N ARG A 48 -21.38 -10.20 13.85
CA ARG A 48 -21.22 -8.91 14.53
C ARG A 48 -19.82 -8.72 15.13
N ARG A 49 -18.99 -9.77 15.15
CA ARG A 49 -17.66 -9.76 15.76
C ARG A 49 -16.52 -9.93 14.76
N VAL A 50 -16.72 -9.48 13.52
CA VAL A 50 -15.71 -9.53 12.46
C VAL A 50 -14.65 -8.44 12.65
N THR A 51 -13.38 -8.82 12.64
CA THR A 51 -12.23 -7.91 12.59
C THR A 51 -11.51 -8.11 11.27
N VAL A 52 -11.34 -7.04 10.49
CA VAL A 52 -10.51 -7.09 9.28
C VAL A 52 -9.05 -6.87 9.62
N TRP A 53 -8.16 -7.62 8.97
CA TRP A 53 -6.74 -7.56 9.20
C TRP A 53 -5.99 -7.73 7.89
N GLY A 54 -5.10 -6.78 7.59
CA GLY A 54 -4.30 -6.78 6.37
C GLY A 54 -2.93 -6.19 6.60
N GLU A 55 -1.97 -6.66 5.81
CA GLU A 55 -0.60 -6.18 5.76
C GLU A 55 -0.32 -5.54 4.39
N SER A 56 0.50 -4.48 4.35
CA SER A 56 0.93 -3.81 3.11
C SER A 56 -0.26 -3.34 2.26
N ALA A 57 -0.39 -3.82 1.02
CA ALA A 57 -1.54 -3.57 0.15
C ALA A 57 -2.87 -3.98 0.80
N GLY A 58 -2.89 -4.98 1.69
CA GLY A 58 -4.05 -5.34 2.50
C GLY A 58 -4.39 -4.29 3.57
N ALA A 59 -3.39 -3.71 4.24
CA ALA A 59 -3.60 -2.59 5.17
C ALA A 59 -4.10 -1.34 4.43
N GLN A 60 -3.54 -1.06 3.24
CA GLN A 60 -4.02 0.01 2.37
C GLN A 60 -5.46 -0.26 1.90
N SER A 61 -5.78 -1.50 1.54
CA SER A 61 -7.14 -1.92 1.19
C SER A 61 -8.13 -1.67 2.33
N ILE A 62 -7.75 -2.00 3.57
CA ILE A 62 -8.55 -1.66 4.76
C ILE A 62 -8.73 -0.14 4.88
N GLY A 63 -7.67 0.64 4.65
CA GLY A 63 -7.77 2.11 4.55
C GLY A 63 -8.85 2.56 3.57
N PHE A 64 -8.88 1.97 2.37
CA PHE A 64 -9.93 2.26 1.38
C PHE A 64 -11.32 1.81 1.81
N HIS A 65 -11.47 0.66 2.47
CA HIS A 65 -12.76 0.23 3.02
C HIS A 65 -13.25 1.15 4.13
N LEU A 66 -12.34 1.67 4.97
CA LEU A 66 -12.68 2.64 6.02
C LEU A 66 -13.19 3.96 5.44
N THR A 67 -12.72 4.38 4.27
CA THR A 67 -13.20 5.59 3.58
C THR A 67 -14.22 5.32 2.48
N SER A 68 -14.58 4.05 2.24
CA SER A 68 -15.43 3.65 1.12
C SER A 68 -16.82 4.31 1.20
N TYR A 69 -17.38 4.65 0.05
CA TYR A 69 -18.70 5.29 -0.07
C TYR A 69 -18.84 6.53 0.83
N GLY A 70 -17.78 7.34 0.95
CA GLY A 70 -17.74 8.52 1.82
C GLY A 70 -17.80 8.19 3.32
N GLY A 71 -17.29 7.03 3.73
CA GLY A 71 -17.30 6.56 5.12
C GLY A 71 -18.60 5.89 5.56
N ARG A 72 -19.45 5.46 4.61
CA ARG A 72 -20.71 4.76 4.93
C ARG A 72 -20.40 3.43 5.63
N ASN A 73 -20.93 3.26 6.84
CA ASN A 73 -20.75 2.04 7.60
C ASN A 73 -21.86 1.03 7.29
N ASP A 74 -21.54 0.03 6.46
CA ASP A 74 -22.43 -1.08 6.12
C ASP A 74 -22.37 -2.23 7.16
N ASN A 75 -21.73 -2.01 8.31
CA ASN A 75 -21.55 -2.97 9.42
C ASN A 75 -20.88 -4.30 9.03
N LEU A 76 -19.98 -4.27 8.05
CA LEU A 76 -19.29 -5.47 7.57
C LEU A 76 -18.17 -5.95 8.50
N PHE A 77 -17.67 -5.08 9.37
CA PHE A 77 -16.66 -5.37 10.39
C PHE A 77 -16.79 -4.39 11.55
N GLN A 78 -16.37 -4.81 12.75
CA GLN A 78 -16.44 -4.02 13.98
C GLN A 78 -15.10 -3.44 14.43
N ALA A 79 -13.97 -3.91 13.85
CA ALA A 79 -12.62 -3.44 14.17
C ALA A 79 -11.67 -3.71 13.01
N ALA A 80 -10.54 -3.01 12.98
CA ALA A 80 -9.54 -3.15 11.92
C ALA A 80 -8.11 -3.22 12.46
N ILE A 81 -7.29 -4.07 11.85
CA ILE A 81 -5.85 -4.20 12.07
C ILE A 81 -5.12 -3.83 10.77
N LEU A 82 -4.30 -2.78 10.83
CA LEU A 82 -3.52 -2.27 9.71
C LEU A 82 -2.03 -2.47 10.01
N GLU A 83 -1.42 -3.50 9.41
CA GLU A 83 0.02 -3.74 9.51
C GLU A 83 0.72 -3.11 8.30
N SER A 84 1.53 -2.08 8.54
CA SER A 84 2.36 -1.44 7.51
C SER A 84 1.53 -0.92 6.33
N GLY A 85 0.73 0.11 6.58
CA GLY A 85 -0.05 0.76 5.54
C GLY A 85 -1.22 1.59 6.08
N GLY A 86 -1.99 2.13 5.14
CA GLY A 86 -3.13 3.00 5.43
C GLY A 86 -3.76 3.55 4.15
N PRO A 87 -4.74 4.44 4.28
CA PRO A 87 -5.54 4.94 3.17
C PRO A 87 -4.79 5.85 2.17
N GLU A 88 -3.59 6.32 2.48
CA GLU A 88 -2.87 7.32 1.68
C GLU A 88 -1.56 6.76 1.06
N GLY A 89 -1.29 5.47 1.25
CA GLY A 89 0.00 4.86 0.89
C GLY A 89 0.10 4.41 -0.57
N ALA A 90 -1.03 4.21 -1.24
CA ALA A 90 -1.06 3.90 -2.66
C ALA A 90 -1.19 5.19 -3.48
N SER A 91 -0.51 5.25 -4.62
CA SER A 91 -0.67 6.34 -5.58
C SER A 91 -1.97 6.15 -6.37
N LEU A 92 -2.97 6.97 -6.03
CA LEU A 92 -4.26 7.02 -6.73
C LEU A 92 -4.17 7.95 -7.95
N ASN A 93 -3.60 7.46 -9.05
CA ASN A 93 -3.45 8.23 -10.28
C ASN A 93 -4.78 8.38 -11.04
N THR A 94 -4.93 9.49 -11.77
CA THR A 94 -6.10 9.75 -12.63
C THR A 94 -6.11 8.88 -13.88
N LEU A 95 -7.26 8.72 -14.55
CA LEU A 95 -7.39 7.91 -15.76
C LEU A 95 -6.33 8.20 -16.85
N PRO A 96 -5.99 9.47 -17.17
CA PRO A 96 -4.98 9.75 -18.20
C PRO A 96 -3.61 9.13 -17.94
N PHE A 97 -3.20 8.92 -16.68
CA PHE A 97 -1.94 8.25 -16.33
C PHE A 97 -1.84 6.84 -16.93
N TYR A 98 -2.96 6.13 -17.02
CA TYR A 98 -3.01 4.74 -17.49
C TYR A 98 -3.15 4.59 -19.02
N SER A 99 -3.28 5.69 -19.76
CA SER A 99 -3.53 5.68 -21.21
C SER A 99 -2.41 4.99 -21.99
N ALA A 100 -1.15 5.39 -21.77
CA ALA A 100 0.01 4.82 -22.44
C ALA A 100 0.23 3.34 -22.09
N ALA A 101 0.03 2.98 -20.82
CA ALA A 101 0.15 1.60 -20.37
C ALA A 101 -0.90 0.69 -21.03
N THR A 102 -2.13 1.19 -21.20
CA THR A 102 -3.19 0.41 -21.86
C THR A 102 -3.03 0.36 -23.38
N ASP A 103 -2.58 1.43 -24.03
CA ASP A 103 -2.22 1.38 -25.45
C ASP A 103 -1.09 0.35 -25.69
N ASN A 104 -0.08 0.30 -24.80
CA ASN A 104 0.96 -0.71 -24.89
C ASN A 104 0.43 -2.13 -24.69
N LEU A 105 -0.38 -2.35 -23.65
CA LEU A 105 -1.03 -3.63 -23.39
C LEU A 105 -1.84 -4.10 -24.62
N THR A 106 -2.71 -3.23 -25.13
CA THR A 106 -3.61 -3.54 -26.25
C THR A 106 -2.85 -3.78 -27.54
N ARG A 107 -1.76 -3.04 -27.79
CA ARG A 107 -0.82 -3.31 -28.89
C ARG A 107 -0.22 -4.72 -28.78
N THR A 108 0.29 -5.09 -27.61
CA THR A 108 0.97 -6.39 -27.38
C THR A 108 0.04 -7.58 -27.62
N VAL A 109 -1.23 -7.46 -27.22
CA VAL A 109 -2.22 -8.55 -27.32
C VAL A 109 -3.10 -8.48 -28.58
N GLY A 110 -2.82 -7.54 -29.49
CA GLY A 110 -3.55 -7.40 -30.76
C GLY A 110 -4.98 -6.86 -30.62
N CYS A 111 -5.28 -6.13 -29.53
CA CYS A 111 -6.59 -5.52 -29.32
C CYS A 111 -6.69 -4.09 -29.90
N PRO A 112 -7.92 -3.60 -30.18
CA PRO A 112 -8.13 -2.22 -30.56
C PRO A 112 -7.51 -1.24 -29.56
N ARG A 113 -6.84 -0.20 -30.06
CA ARG A 113 -6.05 0.74 -29.23
C ARG A 113 -6.79 2.01 -28.83
N THR A 114 -7.98 2.23 -29.38
CA THR A 114 -8.78 3.40 -29.05
C THR A 114 -9.22 3.35 -27.59
N TRP A 115 -8.62 4.22 -26.76
CA TRP A 115 -8.73 4.24 -25.31
C TRP A 115 -10.16 4.29 -24.75
N THR A 116 -11.05 4.95 -25.50
CA THR A 116 -12.46 5.14 -25.14
C THR A 116 -13.39 4.11 -25.79
N SER A 117 -12.86 3.12 -26.52
CA SER A 117 -13.67 2.20 -27.31
C SER A 117 -14.13 0.99 -26.49
N PRO A 118 -15.44 0.69 -26.43
CA PRO A 118 -15.93 -0.56 -25.85
C PRO A 118 -15.34 -1.82 -26.49
N SER A 119 -15.02 -1.77 -27.78
CA SER A 119 -14.39 -2.89 -28.51
C SER A 119 -12.99 -3.21 -28.00
N GLN A 120 -12.26 -2.24 -27.44
CA GLN A 120 -10.99 -2.48 -26.77
C GLN A 120 -11.19 -3.38 -25.55
N LEU A 121 -12.12 -3.02 -24.67
CA LEU A 121 -12.41 -3.79 -23.46
C LEU A 121 -13.01 -5.17 -23.78
N ALA A 122 -13.90 -5.24 -24.78
CA ALA A 122 -14.46 -6.51 -25.24
C ALA A 122 -13.37 -7.45 -25.78
N CYS A 123 -12.40 -6.92 -26.53
CA CYS A 123 -11.25 -7.70 -26.98
C CYS A 123 -10.41 -8.21 -25.80
N LEU A 124 -10.07 -7.34 -24.83
CA LEU A 124 -9.31 -7.73 -23.63
C LEU A 124 -10.00 -8.83 -22.83
N ARG A 125 -11.34 -8.76 -22.71
CA ARG A 125 -12.17 -9.78 -22.04
C ARG A 125 -12.20 -11.12 -22.77
N ASN A 126 -11.98 -11.13 -24.09
CA ASN A 126 -11.96 -12.34 -24.90
C ASN A 126 -10.58 -13.04 -24.92
N LEU A 127 -9.56 -12.43 -24.31
CA LEU A 127 -8.24 -13.04 -24.17
C LEU A 127 -8.27 -14.16 -23.12
N SER A 128 -7.42 -15.17 -23.32
CA SER A 128 -7.12 -16.10 -22.25
C SER A 128 -6.29 -15.41 -21.16
N SER A 129 -6.43 -15.88 -19.91
CA SER A 129 -5.61 -15.36 -18.82
C SER A 129 -4.10 -15.55 -19.07
N ALA A 130 -3.72 -16.60 -19.79
CA ALA A 130 -2.34 -16.86 -20.18
C ALA A 130 -1.82 -15.81 -21.18
N ALA A 131 -2.62 -15.41 -22.17
CA ALA A 131 -2.25 -14.36 -23.12
C ALA A 131 -2.10 -13.01 -22.42
N LEU A 132 -3.03 -12.67 -21.52
CA LEU A 132 -2.96 -11.43 -20.75
C LEU A 132 -1.76 -11.41 -19.79
N PHE A 133 -1.45 -12.53 -19.14
CA PHE A 133 -0.25 -12.67 -18.30
C PHE A 133 1.05 -12.56 -19.11
N ALA A 134 1.12 -13.22 -20.27
CA ALA A 134 2.27 -13.18 -21.17
C ALA A 134 2.54 -11.80 -21.79
N SER A 135 1.56 -10.88 -21.74
CA SER A 135 1.74 -9.50 -22.21
C SER A 135 2.78 -8.70 -21.42
N ASN A 136 3.15 -9.16 -20.22
CA ASN A 136 4.18 -8.58 -19.36
C ASN A 136 4.05 -7.05 -19.22
N TYR A 137 2.84 -6.58 -18.88
CA TYR A 137 2.58 -5.16 -18.68
C TYR A 137 3.48 -4.58 -17.59
N THR A 138 3.94 -3.34 -17.81
CA THR A 138 5.02 -2.73 -17.01
C THR A 138 4.53 -1.75 -15.94
N VAL A 139 3.23 -1.39 -15.98
CA VAL A 139 2.65 -0.48 -15.00
C VAL A 139 2.14 -1.24 -13.78
N VAL A 140 2.27 -0.62 -12.60
CA VAL A 140 1.55 -1.04 -11.41
C VAL A 140 0.11 -0.53 -11.50
N TRP A 141 -0.84 -1.44 -11.59
CA TRP A 141 -2.27 -1.12 -11.59
C TRP A 141 -2.74 -0.92 -10.14
N ASN A 142 -3.00 0.32 -9.77
CA ASN A 142 -3.50 0.71 -8.45
C ASN A 142 -5.01 1.00 -8.49
N PRO A 143 -5.65 1.04 -7.29
CA PRO A 143 -6.97 1.64 -7.16
C PRO A 143 -7.04 3.07 -7.73
N ILE A 144 -8.25 3.51 -8.06
CA ILE A 144 -8.55 4.85 -8.58
C ILE A 144 -9.71 5.48 -7.81
N VAL A 145 -9.74 6.80 -7.72
CA VAL A 145 -10.94 7.53 -7.30
C VAL A 145 -11.98 7.35 -8.40
N ASP A 146 -12.98 6.49 -8.15
CA ASP A 146 -13.99 6.09 -9.13
C ASP A 146 -15.31 6.84 -9.00
N GLY A 147 -15.46 7.65 -7.95
CA GLY A 147 -16.68 8.42 -7.69
C GLY A 147 -17.80 7.64 -7.01
N ASP A 148 -17.60 6.34 -6.75
CA ASP A 148 -18.58 5.47 -6.06
C ASP A 148 -17.95 4.78 -4.85
N PHE A 149 -17.13 3.74 -5.05
CA PHE A 149 -16.43 3.07 -3.94
C PHE A 149 -15.44 4.03 -3.27
N LEU A 150 -14.63 4.75 -4.05
CA LEU A 150 -13.84 5.90 -3.60
C LEU A 150 -14.44 7.18 -4.19
N THR A 151 -15.28 7.86 -3.41
CA THR A 151 -15.97 9.09 -3.82
C THR A 151 -15.04 10.30 -3.94
N ASP A 152 -13.88 10.26 -3.27
CA ASP A 152 -12.82 11.28 -3.29
C ASP A 152 -11.51 10.61 -2.83
N TYR A 153 -10.39 11.34 -2.87
CA TYR A 153 -9.13 10.89 -2.28
C TYR A 153 -9.30 10.64 -0.78
N PRO A 154 -8.74 9.54 -0.23
CA PRO A 154 -8.86 9.25 1.19
C PRO A 154 -8.32 10.36 2.11
N SER A 155 -7.28 11.09 1.69
CA SER A 155 -6.78 12.27 2.41
C SER A 155 -7.84 13.36 2.57
N SER A 156 -8.61 13.63 1.51
CA SER A 156 -9.76 14.56 1.52
C SER A 156 -10.90 14.04 2.39
N LEU A 157 -11.23 12.75 2.29
CA LEU A 157 -12.32 12.13 3.06
C LEU A 157 -12.01 12.14 4.57
N LEU A 158 -10.79 11.78 4.95
CA LEU A 158 -10.33 11.84 6.33
C LEU A 158 -10.34 13.27 6.89
N ALA A 159 -9.94 14.27 6.10
CA ALA A 159 -10.01 15.67 6.49
C ALA A 159 -11.45 16.19 6.70
N GLN A 160 -12.44 15.55 6.07
CA GLN A 160 -13.86 15.84 6.18
C GLN A 160 -14.58 14.98 7.24
N ASP A 161 -13.84 14.22 8.07
CA ASP A 161 -14.39 13.26 9.03
C ASP A 161 -15.28 12.16 8.39
N LYS A 162 -15.07 11.86 7.10
CA LYS A 162 -15.80 10.87 6.30
C LYS A 162 -15.07 9.53 6.30
N PHE A 163 -15.20 8.81 7.41
CA PHE A 163 -14.66 7.45 7.55
C PHE A 163 -15.47 6.63 8.55
N ILE A 164 -15.40 5.31 8.39
CA ILE A 164 -16.02 4.33 9.29
C ILE A 164 -15.31 4.38 10.65
N ARG A 165 -16.08 4.62 11.71
CA ARG A 165 -15.55 4.77 13.07
C ARG A 165 -15.58 3.44 13.81
N VAL A 166 -14.46 2.73 13.75
CA VAL A 166 -14.22 1.47 14.48
C VAL A 166 -12.89 1.53 15.24
N PRO A 167 -12.70 0.72 16.31
CA PRO A 167 -11.40 0.56 16.94
C PRO A 167 -10.31 0.09 15.97
N LEU A 168 -9.10 0.62 16.15
CA LEU A 168 -7.93 0.31 15.33
C LEU A 168 -6.78 -0.29 16.13
N LEU A 169 -6.10 -1.26 15.54
CA LEU A 169 -4.70 -1.59 15.82
C LEU A 169 -3.88 -1.25 14.57
N THR A 170 -2.94 -0.30 14.66
CA THR A 170 -2.13 0.11 13.50
C THR A 170 -0.64 0.09 13.82
N GLY A 171 0.15 -0.55 12.96
CA GLY A 171 1.60 -0.62 13.14
C GLY A 171 2.38 -0.54 11.86
N ALA A 172 3.69 -0.45 12.01
CA ALA A 172 4.65 -0.50 10.92
C ALA A 172 5.98 -1.06 11.43
N ASN A 173 6.75 -1.66 10.55
CA ASN A 173 8.14 -2.03 10.82
C ASN A 173 9.01 -0.77 10.94
N THR A 174 10.14 -0.87 11.62
CA THR A 174 11.00 0.29 11.89
C THR A 174 11.65 0.83 10.63
N ASP A 175 12.04 -0.05 9.70
CA ASP A 175 12.82 0.28 8.50
C ASP A 175 12.05 -0.07 7.21
N GLU A 176 10.74 0.24 7.16
CA GLU A 176 9.85 -0.03 6.01
C GLU A 176 10.50 0.30 4.65
N GLY A 177 11.06 1.50 4.56
CA GLY A 177 11.62 2.04 3.32
C GLY A 177 12.82 1.30 2.76
N VAL A 178 13.53 0.50 3.58
CA VAL A 178 14.66 -0.31 3.12
C VAL A 178 14.24 -1.29 2.01
N SER A 179 12.98 -1.74 2.01
CA SER A 179 12.47 -2.71 1.03
C SER A 179 12.10 -2.10 -0.33
N PHE A 180 11.87 -0.79 -0.43
CA PHE A 180 11.30 -0.20 -1.65
C PHE A 180 11.85 1.18 -2.04
N SER A 181 12.86 1.68 -1.30
CA SER A 181 13.69 2.82 -1.70
C SER A 181 14.37 2.62 -3.04
N VAL A 182 14.68 3.72 -3.72
CA VAL A 182 15.44 3.70 -4.97
C VAL A 182 16.92 3.52 -4.68
N GLN A 183 17.57 2.60 -5.39
CA GLN A 183 19.01 2.35 -5.30
C GLN A 183 19.79 3.22 -6.30
N ASN A 184 21.11 3.25 -6.14
CA ASN A 184 22.07 4.02 -6.96
C ASN A 184 21.90 5.54 -6.87
N LEU A 185 21.37 6.05 -5.75
CA LEU A 185 21.27 7.48 -5.48
C LEU A 185 22.49 7.95 -4.69
N ASN A 186 23.26 8.89 -5.23
CA ASN A 186 24.53 9.34 -4.63
C ASN A 186 24.50 10.82 -4.21
N THR A 187 23.65 11.63 -4.83
CA THR A 187 23.56 13.06 -4.59
C THR A 187 22.14 13.49 -4.19
N THR A 188 22.01 14.66 -3.57
CA THR A 188 20.68 15.26 -3.30
C THR A 188 19.88 15.42 -4.60
N THR A 189 20.55 15.73 -5.72
CA THR A 189 19.92 15.83 -7.04
C THR A 189 19.35 14.49 -7.51
N ASP A 190 20.04 13.37 -7.24
CA ASP A 190 19.53 12.03 -7.57
C ASP A 190 18.25 11.73 -6.79
N VAL A 191 18.24 12.02 -5.47
CA VAL A 191 17.04 11.86 -4.63
C VAL A 191 15.90 12.73 -5.13
N TYR A 192 16.18 14.02 -5.39
CA TYR A 192 15.21 14.97 -5.93
C TYR A 192 14.57 14.47 -7.22
N ASN A 193 15.38 14.05 -8.20
CA ASN A 193 14.90 13.55 -9.48
C ASN A 193 14.10 12.23 -9.33
N SER A 194 14.53 11.36 -8.42
CA SER A 194 13.85 10.09 -8.19
C SER A 194 12.41 10.27 -7.70
N LEU A 195 12.14 11.31 -6.89
CA LEU A 195 10.84 11.55 -6.26
C LEU A 195 9.74 11.98 -7.25
N PHE A 196 10.08 12.44 -8.46
CA PHE A 196 9.07 12.73 -9.49
C PHE A 196 8.39 11.48 -10.03
N TYR A 197 9.14 10.37 -10.14
CA TYR A 197 8.68 9.15 -10.82
C TYR A 197 8.51 7.98 -9.87
N TRP A 198 9.18 8.01 -8.71
CA TRP A 198 9.10 6.93 -7.73
C TRP A 198 7.67 6.75 -7.22
N ARG A 199 7.10 5.57 -7.53
CA ARG A 199 5.70 5.19 -7.28
C ARG A 199 4.64 6.13 -7.86
N ASN A 200 5.01 7.16 -8.63
CA ASN A 200 4.10 8.11 -9.26
C ASN A 200 3.13 8.80 -8.28
N TYR A 201 3.65 9.36 -7.18
CA TYR A 201 2.87 10.17 -6.23
C TYR A 201 2.51 11.58 -6.74
N ALA A 202 2.91 11.93 -7.97
CA ALA A 202 2.69 13.25 -8.58
C ALA A 202 3.17 14.42 -7.69
N LEU A 203 4.31 14.24 -7.00
CA LEU A 203 4.87 15.26 -6.10
C LEU A 203 5.30 16.51 -6.89
N SER A 204 4.95 17.68 -6.36
CA SER A 204 5.35 18.97 -6.92
C SER A 204 6.80 19.33 -6.55
N PRO A 205 7.52 20.15 -7.35
CA PRO A 205 8.85 20.61 -7.00
C PRO A 205 8.94 21.24 -5.58
N PRO A 206 8.01 22.12 -5.15
CA PRO A 206 8.00 22.62 -3.77
C PRO A 206 7.85 21.51 -2.72
N SER A 207 6.96 20.54 -2.93
CA SER A 207 6.78 19.41 -2.01
C SER A 207 8.04 18.54 -1.90
N ILE A 208 8.73 18.31 -3.02
CA ILE A 208 9.99 17.57 -3.02
C ILE A 208 11.08 18.35 -2.27
N GLN A 209 11.16 19.67 -2.46
CA GLN A 209 12.10 20.50 -1.71
C GLN A 209 11.84 20.47 -0.20
N GLU A 210 10.57 20.53 0.20
CA GLU A 210 10.16 20.41 1.60
C GLU A 210 10.54 19.04 2.18
N LEU A 211 10.29 17.94 1.45
CA LEU A 211 10.75 16.61 1.85
C LEU A 211 12.27 16.57 2.04
N LEU A 212 13.05 17.15 1.14
CA LEU A 212 14.51 17.17 1.29
C LEU A 212 14.97 18.01 2.49
N GLN A 213 14.22 19.02 2.91
CA GLN A 213 14.51 19.80 4.13
C GLN A 213 14.17 19.00 5.39
N LEU A 214 13.02 18.33 5.40
CA LEU A 214 12.55 17.51 6.53
C LEU A 214 13.39 16.25 6.76
N TYR A 215 13.97 15.70 5.69
CA TYR A 215 14.85 14.53 5.71
C TYR A 215 16.25 14.95 5.29
N PRO A 216 17.10 15.49 6.19
CA PRO A 216 18.48 15.81 5.86
C PRO A 216 19.30 14.53 5.62
N ASN A 217 20.37 14.62 4.83
CA ASN A 217 21.32 13.52 4.65
C ASN A 217 22.19 13.36 5.91
N ASN A 218 21.70 12.57 6.86
CA ASN A 218 22.32 12.38 8.17
C ASN A 218 22.19 10.91 8.60
N PRO A 219 23.28 10.12 8.51
CA PRO A 219 23.29 8.70 8.87
C PRO A 219 22.81 8.37 10.29
N ALA A 220 22.79 9.34 11.22
CA ALA A 220 22.31 9.13 12.58
C ALA A 220 20.77 9.01 12.68
N ILE A 221 20.04 9.50 11.67
CA ILE A 221 18.56 9.58 11.66
C ILE A 221 17.96 8.96 10.40
N GLU A 222 18.66 8.00 9.80
CA GLU A 222 18.23 7.30 8.60
C GLU A 222 18.21 5.78 8.82
N PRO A 223 17.36 5.01 8.14
CA PRO A 223 17.32 3.57 8.28
C PRO A 223 18.59 2.89 7.72
N PRO A 224 19.02 1.73 8.26
CA PRO A 224 18.46 1.06 9.42
C PRO A 224 18.63 1.86 10.72
N TYR A 225 17.54 2.11 11.44
CA TYR A 225 17.56 2.98 12.62
C TYR A 225 18.26 2.34 13.82
N SER A 226 18.45 1.02 13.80
CA SER A 226 19.27 0.29 14.77
C SER A 226 20.78 0.57 14.63
N ASN A 227 21.20 1.16 13.50
CA ASN A 227 22.60 1.42 13.20
C ASN A 227 22.92 2.92 13.28
N HIS A 228 23.26 3.36 14.50
CA HIS A 228 23.63 4.75 14.80
C HIS A 228 25.10 5.09 14.48
N ALA A 229 25.90 4.11 14.07
CA ALA A 229 27.26 4.36 13.63
C ALA A 229 27.24 4.95 12.20
N ASN A 230 28.33 5.61 11.79
CA ASN A 230 28.49 6.19 10.45
C ASN A 230 28.69 5.10 9.37
N VAL A 231 27.82 4.09 9.37
CA VAL A 231 27.83 2.96 8.44
C VAL A 231 27.19 3.41 7.15
N THR A 232 27.96 3.25 6.08
CA THR A 232 27.51 3.50 4.72
C THR A 232 27.16 2.18 4.05
N TYR A 233 26.28 2.23 3.05
CA TYR A 233 25.96 1.08 2.21
C TYR A 233 26.29 1.41 0.75
N PRO A 234 27.57 1.43 0.36
CA PRO A 234 27.98 1.90 -0.97
C PRO A 234 27.30 1.16 -2.12
N LYS A 235 26.98 -0.13 -1.92
CA LYS A 235 26.23 -0.95 -2.89
C LYS A 235 24.89 -0.34 -3.29
N TYR A 236 24.22 0.40 -2.41
CA TYR A 236 22.91 0.98 -2.68
C TYR A 236 22.98 2.46 -3.07
N GLY A 237 24.13 3.12 -2.92
CA GLY A 237 24.33 4.55 -3.16
C GLY A 237 24.39 5.37 -1.87
N ALA A 238 25.12 6.49 -1.91
CA ALA A 238 25.42 7.31 -0.73
C ALA A 238 24.19 7.97 -0.07
N GLN A 239 23.10 8.19 -0.83
CA GLN A 239 21.85 8.80 -0.34
C GLN A 239 20.70 7.77 -0.21
N TRP A 240 21.00 6.48 -0.38
CA TRP A 240 19.99 5.43 -0.33
C TRP A 240 19.22 5.40 1.00
N ARG A 241 19.93 5.54 2.12
CA ARG A 241 19.32 5.53 3.46
C ARG A 241 18.32 6.69 3.62
N ARG A 242 18.68 7.89 3.15
CA ARG A 242 17.77 9.04 3.07
C ARG A 242 16.54 8.77 2.20
N SER A 243 16.71 8.17 1.03
CA SER A 243 15.60 7.75 0.17
C SER A 243 14.69 6.72 0.87
N ALA A 244 15.27 5.79 1.63
CA ALA A 244 14.52 4.84 2.45
C ALA A 244 13.76 5.53 3.61
N ALA A 245 14.33 6.56 4.26
CA ALA A 245 13.59 7.33 5.26
C ALA A 245 12.34 8.00 4.65
N ILE A 246 12.52 8.74 3.55
CA ILE A 246 11.42 9.42 2.85
C ILE A 246 10.37 8.41 2.39
N GLY A 247 10.82 7.33 1.74
CA GLY A 247 9.92 6.33 1.19
C GLY A 247 9.14 5.58 2.27
N GLY A 248 9.79 5.20 3.36
CA GLY A 248 9.15 4.49 4.48
C GLY A 248 8.01 5.29 5.08
N ASP A 249 8.22 6.60 5.28
CA ASP A 249 7.19 7.50 5.79
C ASP A 249 6.06 7.73 4.81
N LEU A 250 6.36 8.01 3.53
CA LEU A 250 5.33 8.22 2.50
C LEU A 250 4.41 7.01 2.34
N VAL A 251 4.97 5.79 2.30
CA VAL A 251 4.20 4.60 1.92
C VAL A 251 3.52 3.94 3.13
N MET A 252 4.17 3.96 4.30
CA MET A 252 3.77 3.11 5.44
C MET A 252 3.69 3.86 6.78
N ILE A 253 4.79 4.51 7.21
CA ILE A 253 4.97 4.93 8.61
C ILE A 253 4.17 6.18 8.96
N ALA A 254 4.12 7.19 8.10
CA ALA A 254 3.43 8.45 8.41
C ALA A 254 1.92 8.24 8.59
N GLN A 255 1.34 7.35 7.78
CA GLN A 255 -0.09 7.03 7.83
C GLN A 255 -0.50 6.32 9.12
N ARG A 256 0.37 5.47 9.69
CA ARG A 256 0.14 4.89 11.02
C ARG A 256 -0.09 5.99 12.06
N ARG A 257 0.77 7.03 12.08
CA ARG A 257 0.62 8.18 12.99
C ARG A 257 -0.66 8.97 12.67
N ARG A 258 -0.87 9.30 11.40
CA ARG A 258 -2.05 10.07 10.95
C ARG A 258 -3.36 9.40 11.32
N MET A 259 -3.49 8.10 11.06
CA MET A 259 -4.68 7.31 11.41
C MET A 259 -4.88 7.27 12.93
N ALA A 260 -3.80 7.10 13.70
CA ALA A 260 -3.91 7.07 15.15
C ALA A 260 -4.41 8.40 15.72
N GLU A 261 -3.89 9.54 15.24
CA GLU A 261 -4.34 10.87 15.63
C GLU A 261 -5.80 11.12 15.26
N LEU A 262 -6.18 10.81 14.01
CA LEU A 262 -7.54 11.02 13.50
C LEU A 262 -8.58 10.18 14.26
N TYR A 263 -8.32 8.90 14.46
CA TYR A 263 -9.27 8.01 15.12
C TYR A 263 -9.38 8.28 16.62
N THR A 264 -8.26 8.65 17.28
CA THR A 264 -8.29 9.07 18.67
C THR A 264 -9.10 10.36 18.84
N LYS A 265 -8.90 11.36 17.96
CA LYS A 265 -9.70 12.59 17.94
C LYS A 265 -11.20 12.30 17.70
N ALA A 266 -11.52 11.29 16.91
CA ALA A 266 -12.89 10.84 16.67
C ALA A 266 -13.48 9.94 17.78
N GLY A 267 -12.79 9.81 18.93
CA GLY A 267 -13.26 9.07 20.10
C GLY A 267 -13.16 7.54 19.97
N GLN A 268 -12.39 7.02 19.01
CA GLN A 268 -12.18 5.59 18.83
C GLN A 268 -11.04 5.08 19.71
N LYS A 269 -11.12 3.80 20.10
CA LYS A 269 -10.00 3.11 20.75
C LYS A 269 -8.94 2.80 19.69
N VAL A 270 -7.73 3.29 19.91
CA VAL A 270 -6.60 3.08 19.01
C VAL A 270 -5.42 2.53 19.79
N TYR A 271 -4.83 1.45 19.28
CA TYR A 271 -3.53 0.98 19.69
C TYR A 271 -2.56 1.11 18.51
N SER A 272 -1.34 1.56 18.79
CA SER A 272 -0.32 1.62 17.76
C SER A 272 0.99 1.01 18.22
N TYR A 273 1.66 0.31 17.32
CA TYR A 273 2.96 -0.31 17.58
C TYR A 273 3.99 0.06 16.52
N ARG A 274 5.26 -0.03 16.91
CA ARG A 274 6.41 -0.08 16.00
C ARG A 274 7.03 -1.46 16.13
N PHE A 275 7.08 -2.22 15.05
CA PHE A 275 7.76 -3.50 15.05
C PHE A 275 9.26 -3.28 14.85
N ASP A 276 10.06 -3.81 15.77
CA ASP A 276 11.49 -3.48 15.88
C ASP A 276 12.35 -4.72 16.18
N THR A 277 11.90 -5.88 15.71
CA THR A 277 12.64 -7.14 15.85
C THR A 277 13.25 -7.52 14.51
N PRO A 278 14.58 -7.42 14.33
CA PRO A 278 15.22 -7.79 13.07
C PRO A 278 15.27 -9.31 12.91
N LEU A 279 15.15 -9.76 11.65
CA LEU A 279 15.34 -11.18 11.31
C LEU A 279 16.81 -11.58 11.45
N TYR A 280 17.07 -12.81 11.91
CA TYR A 280 18.45 -13.31 12.06
C TYR A 280 19.26 -13.27 10.75
N ASN A 281 18.58 -13.51 9.62
CA ASN A 281 19.13 -13.55 8.26
C ASN A 281 18.88 -12.26 7.46
N ALA A 282 18.67 -11.12 8.12
CA ALA A 282 18.44 -9.85 7.44
C ALA A 282 19.58 -9.50 6.47
N THR A 283 19.21 -9.25 5.20
CA THR A 283 20.14 -8.88 4.11
C THR A 283 20.85 -7.55 4.35
N VAL A 284 20.20 -6.64 5.08
CA VAL A 284 20.77 -5.39 5.58
C VAL A 284 20.89 -5.59 7.10
N PRO A 285 22.10 -5.79 7.65
CA PRO A 285 22.24 -6.14 9.06
C PRO A 285 21.56 -5.13 9.99
N GLY A 286 20.74 -5.66 10.91
CA GLY A 286 20.02 -4.86 11.91
C GLY A 286 18.75 -4.17 11.39
N SER A 287 18.42 -4.23 10.10
CA SER A 287 17.18 -3.66 9.58
C SER A 287 15.96 -4.49 9.98
N VAL A 288 14.86 -3.80 10.26
CA VAL A 288 13.51 -4.37 10.44
C VAL A 288 12.65 -3.89 9.28
N LYS A 289 12.68 -4.63 8.18
CA LYS A 289 12.18 -4.21 6.88
C LYS A 289 10.67 -4.42 6.77
N HIS A 290 10.10 -3.89 5.69
CA HIS A 290 8.73 -4.22 5.28
C HIS A 290 8.52 -5.73 5.27
N PHE A 291 7.38 -6.18 5.82
CA PHE A 291 6.95 -7.58 5.93
C PHE A 291 7.62 -8.43 7.04
N ASP A 292 8.64 -7.93 7.76
CA ASP A 292 9.36 -8.72 8.77
C ASP A 292 8.44 -9.14 9.96
N ASN A 293 7.39 -8.39 10.27
CA ASN A 293 6.43 -8.71 11.35
C ASN A 293 5.51 -9.90 11.03
N VAL A 294 5.19 -10.16 9.76
CA VAL A 294 4.11 -11.08 9.36
C VAL A 294 4.30 -12.48 9.95
N MET A 295 5.53 -12.98 9.90
CA MET A 295 5.92 -14.26 10.47
C MET A 295 5.76 -14.34 12.00
N PHE A 296 5.83 -13.21 12.72
CA PHE A 296 5.57 -13.18 14.16
C PHE A 296 4.07 -13.13 14.45
N SER A 297 3.29 -12.53 13.56
CA SER A 297 1.83 -12.45 13.68
C SER A 297 1.13 -13.78 13.35
N PHE A 298 1.69 -14.57 12.42
CA PHE A 298 1.13 -15.87 12.01
C PHE A 298 2.08 -17.03 12.34
N GLN A 299 2.01 -17.51 13.59
CA GLN A 299 2.57 -18.79 14.06
C GLN A 299 4.00 -19.15 13.55
N ASN A 300 5.03 -18.44 14.02
CA ASN A 300 6.42 -18.93 13.97
C ASN A 300 6.71 -19.93 15.11
N ILE A 301 5.94 -21.03 15.16
CA ILE A 301 5.97 -22.00 16.27
C ILE A 301 7.31 -22.77 16.37
N SER A 302 8.08 -22.83 15.26
CA SER A 302 9.34 -23.58 15.19
C SER A 302 10.57 -22.77 15.59
N GLY A 303 10.48 -21.44 15.69
CA GLY A 303 11.65 -20.57 15.92
C GLY A 303 12.69 -20.59 14.79
N ALA A 304 12.46 -21.32 13.69
CA ALA A 304 13.39 -21.47 12.57
C ALA A 304 13.66 -20.15 11.82
N ILE A 305 12.82 -19.15 12.08
CA ILE A 305 12.93 -17.81 11.51
C ILE A 305 13.07 -16.75 12.62
N GLY A 306 13.45 -17.14 13.84
CA GLY A 306 13.45 -16.27 15.03
C GLY A 306 14.33 -15.02 14.94
N SER A 307 14.14 -14.13 15.93
CA SER A 307 15.03 -13.00 16.18
C SER A 307 16.48 -13.48 16.33
N ARG A 308 17.47 -12.62 16.03
CA ARG A 308 18.88 -12.94 16.35
C ARG A 308 18.96 -13.46 17.78
N GLN A 309 19.37 -14.71 17.95
CA GLN A 309 19.78 -15.18 19.28
C GLN A 309 20.89 -14.26 19.76
N ALA A 310 20.67 -13.64 20.92
CA ALA A 310 21.73 -12.97 21.65
C ALA A 310 22.72 -14.04 22.14
N SER A 311 23.71 -14.36 21.31
CA SER A 311 24.89 -15.16 21.66
C SER A 311 26.06 -14.56 20.88
N GLN A 312 27.12 -13.99 21.44
CA GLN A 312 27.69 -13.97 22.78
C GLN A 312 28.38 -12.60 22.96
N ARG A 313 28.46 -12.09 24.20
CA ARG A 313 29.50 -11.11 24.57
C ARG A 313 30.86 -11.79 24.52
#